data_AF-A0A523W0M2-F1
#
_entry.id   AF-A0A523W0M2-F1
#
_cell.length_a   1.000
_cell.length_b   1.000
_cell.length_c   1.000
_cell.angle_alpha   90.00
_cell.angle_beta   90.00
_cell.angle_gamma   90.00
#
_symmetry.space_group_name_H-M   'P 1'
#
loop_
_entity.id
_entity.type
_entity.pdbx_description
1 polymer ?
#
loop_
_entity_poly.entity_id
_entity_poly.type
_entity_poly.pdbx_seq_one_letter_code
_entity_poly.pdbx_strand_id
1 'polypeptide(L)'
;MRADIPAEFLFIVAILLTVVSLIIYGLIIKKLLVLIKSKGIWIFPVIGSIFLIALAVFHIYRMLFYFPLLGTAGPSDLFDLIIGSLSLSRIESCLLLGSGIFSLIGGALYYSASSK
;
A
#
# COMPACT_ATOMS: atom_id res chain seq x y z
N MET A 1 -24.54 -2.54 -2.41
CA MET A 1 -23.80 -1.48 -3.15
C MET A 1 -23.01 -2.13 -4.27
N ARG A 2 -22.86 -1.50 -5.44
CA ARG A 2 -22.05 -2.04 -6.54
C ARG A 2 -20.67 -1.38 -6.56
N ALA A 3 -19.65 -2.17 -6.83
CA ALA A 3 -18.29 -1.68 -7.08
C ALA A 3 -18.24 -0.80 -8.34
N ASP A 4 -17.54 0.33 -8.26
CA ASP A 4 -17.27 1.18 -9.42
C ASP A 4 -16.03 0.64 -10.16
N ILE A 5 -16.26 -0.29 -11.08
CA ILE A 5 -15.18 -1.01 -11.79
C ILE A 5 -14.12 -0.07 -12.40
N PRO A 6 -14.47 1.04 -13.08
CA PRO A 6 -13.49 2.04 -13.51
C PRO A 6 -12.59 2.56 -12.39
N ALA A 7 -13.17 2.97 -11.26
CA ALA A 7 -12.41 3.49 -10.12
C ALA A 7 -11.49 2.43 -9.52
N GLU A 8 -11.98 1.19 -9.41
CA GLU A 8 -11.22 0.05 -8.87
C GLU A 8 -10.03 -0.32 -9.73
N PHE A 9 -10.21 -0.29 -11.06
CA PHE A 9 -9.13 -0.51 -12.01
C PHE A 9 -8.06 0.59 -11.90
N LEU A 10 -8.49 1.85 -11.84
CA LEU A 10 -7.59 2.99 -11.67
C LEU A 10 -6.80 2.89 -10.36
N PHE A 11 -7.45 2.49 -9.27
CA PHE A 11 -6.81 2.31 -7.97
C PHE A 11 -5.73 1.23 -8.01
N ILE A 12 -6.01 0.05 -8.58
CA ILE A 12 -5.02 -1.03 -8.70
C ILE A 12 -3.84 -0.61 -9.57
N VAL A 13 -4.08 0.05 -10.71
CA VAL A 13 -3.02 0.56 -11.57
C VAL A 13 -2.15 1.57 -10.83
N ALA A 14 -2.75 2.50 -10.08
CA ALA A 14 -2.02 3.48 -9.28
C ALA A 14 -1.15 2.82 -8.21
N ILE A 15 -1.64 1.77 -7.54
CA ILE A 15 -0.86 1.00 -6.58
C ILE A 15 0.35 0.35 -7.25
N LEU A 16 0.14 -0.36 -8.38
CA LEU A 16 1.23 -1.05 -9.08
C LEU A 16 2.31 -0.08 -9.56
N LEU A 17 1.91 1.07 -10.11
CA LEU A 17 2.86 2.13 -10.49
C LEU A 17 3.62 2.66 -9.28
N THR A 18 2.96 2.83 -8.14
CA THR A 18 3.60 3.31 -6.91
C THR A 18 4.56 2.27 -6.33
N VAL A 19 4.22 0.97 -6.38
CA VAL A 19 5.12 -0.14 -6.01
C VAL A 19 6.40 -0.07 -6.83
N VAL A 20 6.29 0.02 -8.16
CA VAL A 20 7.45 0.12 -9.05
C VAL A 20 8.27 1.37 -8.74
N SER A 21 7.60 2.51 -8.52
CA SER A 21 8.24 3.78 -8.15
C SER A 21 9.04 3.66 -6.85
N LEU A 22 8.48 3.06 -5.80
CA LEU A 22 9.17 2.88 -4.52
C LEU A 22 10.37 1.92 -4.61
N ILE A 23 10.27 0.87 -5.42
CA ILE A 23 11.40 -0.02 -5.67
C ILE A 23 12.52 0.73 -6.38
N ILE A 24 12.21 1.47 -7.45
CA ILE A 24 13.20 2.28 -8.19
C ILE A 24 13.82 3.33 -7.25
N TYR A 25 13.01 4.01 -6.45
CA TYR A 25 13.46 4.96 -5.44
C TYR A 25 14.47 4.33 -4.47
N GLY A 26 14.14 3.15 -3.91
CA GLY A 26 15.07 2.40 -3.07
C GLY A 26 16.38 2.06 -3.79
N LEU A 27 16.31 1.59 -5.03
CA LEU A 27 17.51 1.27 -5.83
C LEU A 27 18.37 2.51 -6.13
N ILE A 28 17.76 3.67 -6.36
CA ILE A 28 18.47 4.95 -6.54
C ILE A 28 19.21 5.30 -5.24
N ILE A 29 18.53 5.27 -4.09
CA ILE A 29 19.18 5.50 -2.79
C ILE A 29 20.34 4.53 -2.59
N LYS A 30 20.15 3.24 -2.91
CA LYS A 30 21.20 2.22 -2.75
C LYS A 30 22.49 2.60 -3.47
N LYS A 31 22.39 3.16 -4.69
CA LYS A 31 23.55 3.64 -5.45
C LYS A 31 24.18 4.87 -4.81
N LEU A 32 23.35 5.84 -4.38
CA LEU A 32 23.83 7.09 -3.78
C LEU A 32 24.48 6.89 -2.41
N LEU A 33 24.04 5.90 -1.64
CA LEU A 33 24.61 5.57 -0.33
C LEU A 33 26.11 5.28 -0.36
N VAL A 34 26.64 4.80 -1.49
CA VAL A 34 28.08 4.57 -1.70
C VAL A 34 28.87 5.88 -1.55
N LEU A 35 28.32 7.00 -2.00
CA LEU A 35 28.97 8.31 -1.99
C LEU A 35 29.09 8.87 -0.57
N ILE A 36 28.09 8.61 0.28
CA ILE A 36 28.01 9.14 1.65
C ILE A 36 28.41 8.12 2.72
N LYS A 37 29.00 6.98 2.33
CA LYS A 37 29.45 5.89 3.22
C LYS A 37 28.38 5.37 4.20
N SER A 38 27.11 5.55 3.88
CA SER A 38 25.97 5.06 4.66
C SER A 38 25.46 3.73 4.11
N LYS A 39 24.69 2.96 4.88
CA LYS A 39 24.19 1.63 4.48
C LYS A 39 22.74 1.45 4.91
N GLY A 40 22.02 0.61 4.18
CA GLY A 40 20.71 0.10 4.59
C GLY A 40 19.50 1.03 4.44
N ILE A 41 19.69 2.35 4.26
CA ILE A 41 18.57 3.31 4.12
C ILE A 41 17.65 2.96 2.94
N TRP A 42 18.22 2.39 1.88
CA TRP A 42 17.47 1.95 0.68
C TRP A 42 16.40 0.89 0.94
N ILE A 43 16.46 0.18 2.07
CA ILE A 43 15.51 -0.88 2.42
C ILE A 43 14.13 -0.29 2.77
N PHE A 44 14.09 0.92 3.31
CA PHE A 44 12.86 1.55 3.78
C PHE A 44 11.80 1.74 2.67
N PRO A 45 12.12 2.34 1.50
CA PRO A 45 11.19 2.39 0.37
C PRO A 45 10.76 1.01 -0.13
N VAL A 46 11.67 0.03 -0.10
CA VAL A 46 11.38 -1.35 -0.53
C VAL A 46 10.38 -2.01 0.42
N ILE A 47 10.52 -1.82 1.74
CA ILE A 47 9.50 -2.24 2.71
C ILE A 47 8.16 -1.55 2.41
N GLY A 48 8.17 -0.24 2.10
CA GLY A 48 6.95 0.47 1.71
C GLY A 48 6.25 -0.16 0.50
N SER A 49 7.01 -0.63 -0.50
CA SER A 49 6.47 -1.35 -1.65
C SER A 49 5.82 -2.69 -1.27
N ILE A 50 6.36 -3.42 -0.29
CA ILE A 50 5.79 -4.68 0.21
C ILE A 50 4.43 -4.42 0.88
N PHE A 51 4.32 -3.33 1.64
CA PHE A 51 3.04 -2.90 2.24
C PHE A 51 1.98 -2.62 1.18
N LEU A 52 2.35 -1.97 0.07
CA LEU A 52 1.42 -1.71 -1.04
C LEU A 52 1.00 -2.99 -1.79
N ILE A 53 1.91 -3.96 -1.95
CA ILE A 53 1.56 -5.26 -2.52
C ILE A 53 0.54 -5.97 -1.62
N ALA A 54 0.79 -5.99 -0.30
CA ALA A 54 -0.17 -6.56 0.65
C ALA A 54 -1.52 -5.83 0.58
N LEU A 55 -1.52 -4.50 0.52
CA LEU A 55 -2.74 -3.71 0.34
C LEU A 55 -3.50 -4.09 -0.93
N ALA A 56 -2.82 -4.26 -2.07
CA ALA A 56 -3.46 -4.68 -3.30
C ALA A 56 -4.13 -6.06 -3.15
N VAL A 57 -3.48 -7.01 -2.46
CA VAL A 57 -4.05 -8.34 -2.20
C VAL A 57 -5.32 -8.25 -1.34
N PHE A 58 -5.27 -7.52 -0.22
CA PHE A 58 -6.46 -7.34 0.64
C PHE A 58 -7.59 -6.61 -0.08
N HIS A 59 -7.26 -5.60 -0.89
CA HIS A 59 -8.24 -4.86 -1.67
C HIS A 59 -8.92 -5.76 -2.70
N ILE A 60 -8.15 -6.51 -3.51
CA ILE A 60 -8.70 -7.47 -4.47
C ILE A 60 -9.59 -8.50 -3.76
N TYR A 61 -9.15 -9.02 -2.60
CA TYR A 61 -9.97 -9.93 -1.81
C TYR A 61 -11.29 -9.30 -1.39
N ARG A 62 -11.28 -8.09 -0.83
CA ARG A 62 -12.52 -7.38 -0.46
C ARG A 62 -13.43 -7.17 -1.66
N MET A 63 -12.87 -6.82 -2.82
CA MET A 63 -13.61 -6.60 -4.07
C MET A 63 -14.25 -7.88 -4.61
N LEU A 64 -13.56 -9.02 -4.54
CA LEU A 64 -14.07 -10.29 -5.08
C LEU A 64 -15.07 -10.98 -4.15
N PHE A 65 -14.95 -10.79 -2.83
CA PHE A 65 -15.78 -11.53 -1.87
C PHE A 65 -16.83 -10.66 -1.18
N TYR A 66 -16.49 -9.47 -0.68
CA TYR A 66 -17.45 -8.66 0.09
C TYR A 66 -18.41 -7.86 -0.78
N PHE A 67 -17.92 -7.20 -1.83
CA PHE A 67 -18.76 -6.34 -2.67
C PHE A 67 -19.89 -7.09 -3.40
N PRO A 68 -19.68 -8.29 -3.98
CA PRO A 68 -20.76 -9.06 -4.60
C PRO A 68 -21.81 -9.52 -3.59
N LEU A 69 -21.38 -9.97 -2.41
CA LEU A 69 -22.27 -10.39 -1.33
C LEU A 69 -23.09 -9.21 -0.79
N LEU A 70 -22.46 -8.05 -0.57
CA LEU A 70 -23.15 -6.80 -0.21
C LEU A 70 -24.10 -6.28 -1.30
N GLY A 71 -23.95 -6.75 -2.54
CA GLY A 71 -24.86 -6.47 -3.64
C GLY A 71 -26.16 -7.28 -3.59
N THR A 72 -26.16 -8.41 -2.87
CA THR A 72 -27.24 -9.41 -2.84
C THR A 72 -27.71 -9.76 -1.43
N ALA A 73 -27.12 -9.16 -0.39
CA ALA A 73 -27.38 -9.45 1.01
C ALA A 73 -28.82 -9.13 1.42
N GLY A 74 -29.45 -10.09 2.13
CA GLY A 74 -30.70 -9.88 2.86
C GLY A 74 -30.48 -9.17 4.21
N PRO A 75 -31.55 -8.78 4.91
CA PRO A 75 -31.45 -8.04 6.18
C PRO A 75 -30.69 -8.79 7.29
N SER A 76 -30.71 -10.13 7.28
CA SER A 76 -30.03 -10.96 8.28
C SER A 76 -28.51 -10.91 8.20
N ASP A 77 -27.97 -10.77 6.99
CA ASP A 77 -26.52 -10.97 6.74
C ASP A 77 -25.82 -9.64 6.41
N LEU A 78 -26.60 -8.59 6.13
CA LEU A 78 -26.10 -7.30 5.70
C LEU A 78 -25.13 -6.68 6.72
N PHE A 79 -25.46 -6.73 8.00
CA PHE A 79 -24.67 -6.07 9.04
C PHE A 79 -23.30 -6.75 9.23
N ASP A 80 -23.26 -8.08 9.23
CA ASP A 80 -22.02 -8.84 9.36
C ASP A 80 -21.09 -8.62 8.16
N LEU A 81 -21.67 -8.58 6.95
CA LEU A 81 -20.92 -8.27 5.73
C LEU A 81 -20.35 -6.84 5.75
N ILE A 82 -21.11 -5.86 6.27
CA ILE A 82 -20.62 -4.48 6.42
C ILE A 82 -19.45 -4.43 7.41
N ILE A 83 -19.58 -5.06 8.58
CA ILE A 83 -18.52 -5.09 9.60
C ILE A 83 -17.25 -5.73 9.04
N GLY A 84 -17.38 -6.87 8.36
CA GLY A 84 -16.24 -7.55 7.77
C GLY A 84 -15.55 -6.70 6.69
N SER A 85 -16.32 -6.06 5.82
CA SER A 85 -15.80 -5.16 4.77
C SER A 85 -15.07 -3.95 5.35
N LEU A 86 -15.62 -3.33 6.41
CA LEU A 86 -15.00 -2.21 7.11
C LEU A 86 -13.73 -2.62 7.85
N SER A 87 -13.69 -3.82 8.43
CA SER A 87 -12.49 -4.35 9.08
C SER A 87 -11.34 -4.53 8.09
N LEU A 88 -11.62 -5.08 6.90
CA LEU A 88 -10.67 -5.14 5.79
C LEU A 88 -10.22 -3.76 5.32
N SER A 89 -11.16 -2.81 5.20
CA SER A 89 -10.84 -1.42 4.86
C SER A 89 -9.85 -0.77 5.83
N ARG A 90 -9.97 -1.09 7.11
CA ARG A 90 -9.05 -0.59 8.14
C ARG A 90 -7.66 -1.20 7.97
N ILE A 91 -7.56 -2.49 7.67
CA ILE A 91 -6.28 -3.16 7.38
C ILE A 91 -5.60 -2.51 6.17
N GLU A 92 -6.36 -2.29 5.09
CA GLU A 92 -5.87 -1.58 3.91
C GLU A 92 -5.34 -0.19 4.28
N SER A 93 -6.12 0.63 5.00
CA SER A 93 -5.68 1.96 5.44
C SER A 93 -4.39 1.91 6.27
N CYS A 94 -4.24 0.93 7.17
CA CYS A 94 -3.01 0.72 7.93
C CYS A 94 -1.83 0.33 7.03
N LEU A 95 -2.05 -0.50 6.01
CA LEU A 95 -1.02 -0.88 5.04
C LEU A 95 -0.61 0.32 4.18
N LEU A 96 -1.56 1.14 3.75
CA LEU A 96 -1.30 2.38 2.99
C LEU A 96 -0.47 3.35 3.82
N LEU A 97 -0.88 3.57 5.07
CA LEU A 97 -0.15 4.41 6.01
C LEU A 97 1.27 3.89 6.25
N GLY A 98 1.42 2.58 6.46
CA GLY A 98 2.72 1.94 6.62
C GLY A 98 3.62 2.17 5.41
N SER A 99 3.10 2.00 4.20
CA SER A 99 3.85 2.31 2.97
C SER A 99 4.39 3.75 2.94
N GLY A 100 3.53 4.72 3.28
CA GLY A 100 3.91 6.12 3.36
C GLY A 100 4.98 6.39 4.43
N ILE A 101 4.77 5.88 5.66
CA ILE A 101 5.67 6.09 6.79
C ILE A 101 7.06 5.50 6.51
N PHE A 102 7.15 4.25 6.04
CA PHE A 102 8.45 3.63 5.75
C PHE A 102 9.19 4.39 4.65
N SER A 103 8.49 4.79 3.58
CA SER A 103 9.08 5.57 2.49
C SER A 103 9.59 6.94 2.98
N LEU A 104 8.81 7.63 3.82
CA LEU A 104 9.17 8.92 4.42
C LEU A 104 10.39 8.79 5.34
N ILE A 105 10.43 7.78 6.20
CA ILE A 105 11.58 7.51 7.08
C ILE A 105 12.84 7.28 6.24
N GLY A 106 12.74 6.50 5.15
CA GLY A 106 13.85 6.30 4.21
C GLY A 106 14.40 7.61 3.64
N GLY A 107 13.50 8.51 3.23
CA GLY A 107 13.87 9.84 2.74
C GLY A 107 14.50 10.73 3.80
N ALA A 108 13.93 10.79 4.99
CA ALA A 108 14.44 11.59 6.10
C ALA A 108 15.82 11.12 6.57
N LEU A 109 16.03 9.81 6.68
CA LEU A 109 17.32 9.23 7.02
C LEU A 109 18.38 9.52 5.94
N TYR A 110 18.00 9.42 4.67
CA TYR A 110 18.90 9.75 3.56
C TYR A 110 19.31 11.23 3.63
N TYR A 111 18.34 12.14 3.78
CA TYR A 111 18.59 13.58 3.87
C TYR A 111 19.49 13.94 5.06
N SER A 112 19.23 13.35 6.24
CA SER A 112 20.06 13.55 7.43
C SER A 112 21.49 13.04 7.22
N ALA A 113 21.66 11.91 6.53
CA ALA A 113 22.98 11.34 6.24
C ALA A 113 23.76 12.13 5.19
N SER A 114 23.08 12.74 4.21
CA SER A 114 23.72 13.52 3.14
C SER A 114 24.04 14.97 3.52
N SER A 115 23.49 15.45 4.63
CA SER A 115 23.67 16.84 5.11
C SER A 115 24.72 16.96 6.22
N LYS A 116 25.50 15.90 6.44
CA LYS A 116 26.68 15.87 7.34
C LYS A 116 27.96 15.99 6.53
#